data_AF-A0A9X6AJ15-F1
#
_entry.id   AF-A0A9X6AJ15-F1
#
_cell.length_a   1.000
_cell.length_b   1.000
_cell.length_c   1.000
_cell.angle_alpha   90.00
_cell.angle_beta   90.00
_cell.angle_gamma   90.00
#
_symmetry.space_group_name_H-M   'P 1'
#
loop_
_entity.id
_entity.type
_entity.pdbx_description
1 polymer ?
#
loop_
_entity_poly.entity_id
_entity_poly.type
_entity_poly.pdbx_seq_one_letter_code
_entity_poly.pdbx_strand_id
1 'polypeptide(L)'
;MEAVITVIALLFLLFVVLGAYATVKVIGAAKRGVDRTISQARRTVEDTTLRAKTFTQPGPAGEIAQLRLTLRTSMRATQDALHSGVVEDESLKESLGLFERLSVHGRELDDELRRLESEPDKRTLSTRLPELRERTERITQSADSLRWA
;
A
#
# COMPACT_ATOMS: atom_id res chain seq x y z
N MET A 1 -16.74 37.16 -37.96
CA MET A 1 -15.55 36.40 -37.53
C MET A 1 -15.58 36.15 -36.03
N GLU A 2 -15.88 37.16 -35.20
CA GLU A 2 -16.09 37.02 -33.74
C GLU A 2 -17.00 35.84 -33.32
N ALA A 3 -18.23 35.76 -33.85
CA ALA A 3 -19.19 34.73 -33.45
C ALA A 3 -18.71 33.29 -33.73
N VAL A 4 -17.96 33.08 -34.81
CA VAL A 4 -17.41 31.76 -35.16
C VAL A 4 -16.35 31.35 -34.14
N ILE A 5 -15.52 32.29 -33.70
CA ILE A 5 -14.47 32.06 -32.69
C ILE A 5 -15.12 31.76 -31.33
N THR A 6 -16.19 32.46 -30.96
CA THR A 6 -16.91 32.20 -29.70
C THR A 6 -17.53 30.80 -29.68
N VAL A 7 -18.13 30.37 -30.78
CA VAL A 7 -18.72 29.02 -30.89
C VAL A 7 -17.64 27.94 -30.80
N ILE A 8 -16.49 28.14 -31.46
CA ILE A 8 -15.36 27.20 -31.39
C ILE A 8 -14.78 27.14 -29.97
N ALA A 9 -14.64 28.28 -29.28
CA ALA A 9 -14.14 28.34 -27.91
C ALA A 9 -15.07 27.61 -26.92
N LEU A 10 -16.40 27.78 -27.07
CA LEU A 10 -17.38 27.07 -26.25
C LEU A 10 -17.36 25.56 -26.49
N LEU A 11 -17.22 25.13 -27.74
CA LEU A 11 -17.07 23.71 -28.07
C LEU A 11 -15.77 23.13 -27.51
N PHE A 12 -14.65 23.85 -27.63
CA PHE A 12 -13.37 23.41 -27.07
C PHE A 12 -13.45 23.29 -25.55
N LEU A 13 -14.02 24.28 -24.86
CA LEU A 13 -14.22 24.24 -23.41
C LEU A 13 -15.10 23.06 -22.99
N LEU A 14 -16.18 22.80 -23.74
CA LEU A 14 -17.06 21.64 -23.53
C LEU A 14 -16.26 20.32 -23.67
N PHE A 15 -15.45 20.18 -24.72
CA PHE A 15 -14.60 19.01 -24.92
C PHE A 15 -13.51 18.85 -23.86
N VAL A 16 -12.95 19.95 -23.35
CA VAL A 16 -11.97 19.92 -22.25
C VAL A 16 -12.64 19.46 -20.95
N VAL A 17 -13.85 19.94 -20.64
CA VAL A 17 -14.61 19.50 -19.46
C VAL A 17 -14.99 18.01 -19.57
N LEU A 18 -15.46 17.56 -20.74
CA LEU A 18 -15.80 16.15 -20.99
C LEU A 18 -14.56 15.23 -21.02
N GLY A 19 -13.45 15.70 -21.59
CA GLY A 19 -12.17 14.97 -21.63
C GLY A 19 -11.50 14.88 -20.26
N ALA A 20 -11.61 15.93 -19.44
CA ALA A 20 -11.19 15.92 -18.04
C ALA A 20 -12.02 14.91 -17.25
N TYR A 21 -13.35 14.88 -17.41
CA TYR A 21 -14.22 13.91 -16.72
C TYR A 21 -13.94 12.45 -17.12
N ALA A 22 -13.53 12.21 -18.36
CA ALA A 22 -13.14 10.89 -18.84
C ALA A 22 -11.78 10.44 -18.28
N THR A 23 -10.82 11.34 -18.11
CA THR A 23 -9.47 11.00 -17.62
C THR A 23 -9.44 10.70 -16.12
N VAL A 24 -10.22 11.41 -15.29
CA VAL A 24 -10.36 11.04 -13.86
C VAL A 24 -11.01 9.66 -13.68
N LYS A 25 -11.94 9.28 -14.56
CA LYS A 25 -12.67 8.02 -14.46
C LYS A 25 -11.86 6.80 -14.92
N VAL A 26 -10.88 6.99 -15.81
CA VAL A 26 -9.99 5.91 -16.26
C VAL A 26 -8.82 5.69 -15.28
N ILE A 27 -8.30 6.74 -14.66
CA ILE A 27 -7.24 6.59 -13.63
C ILE A 27 -7.81 5.97 -12.34
N GLY A 28 -9.06 6.31 -11.99
CA GLY A 28 -9.77 5.70 -10.87
C GLY A 28 -10.15 4.21 -11.09
N ALA A 29 -10.20 3.73 -12.34
CA ALA A 29 -10.53 2.34 -12.66
C ALA A 29 -9.29 1.47 -12.90
N ALA A 30 -8.19 2.04 -13.43
CA ALA A 30 -6.93 1.32 -13.59
C ALA A 30 -6.23 1.07 -12.24
N LYS A 31 -6.39 1.94 -11.23
CA LYS A 31 -5.92 1.64 -9.86
C LYS A 31 -6.75 0.56 -9.14
N ARG A 32 -7.99 0.31 -9.58
CA ARG A 32 -8.89 -0.74 -9.07
C ARG A 32 -8.63 -2.14 -9.65
N GLY A 33 -7.70 -2.29 -10.59
CA GLY A 33 -7.34 -3.60 -11.17
C GLY A 33 -6.44 -4.47 -10.29
N VAL A 34 -5.77 -3.88 -9.29
CA VAL A 34 -4.92 -4.60 -8.32
C VAL A 34 -5.70 -4.96 -7.04
N ASP A 35 -6.81 -4.27 -6.77
CA ASP A 35 -7.69 -4.50 -5.62
C ASP A 35 -8.34 -5.90 -5.59
N ARG A 36 -8.18 -6.70 -6.64
CA ARG A 36 -8.77 -8.03 -6.72
C ARG A 36 -7.82 -9.20 -6.42
N THR A 37 -6.56 -8.93 -6.02
CA THR A 37 -5.59 -10.00 -5.72
C THR A 37 -5.01 -9.97 -4.31
N ILE A 38 -5.62 -9.27 -3.35
CA ILE A 38 -5.09 -9.24 -1.96
C ILE A 38 -6.14 -9.58 -0.89
N SER A 39 -7.42 -9.76 -1.24
CA SER A 39 -8.41 -10.32 -0.29
C SER A 39 -8.49 -11.85 -0.28
N GLN A 40 -7.70 -12.56 -1.11
CA GLN A 40 -7.69 -14.03 -1.16
C GLN A 40 -6.62 -14.70 -0.28
N ALA A 41 -5.68 -13.97 0.33
CA ALA A 41 -4.59 -14.58 1.10
C ALA A 41 -4.89 -14.79 2.60
N ARG A 42 -6.15 -14.59 3.05
CA ARG A 42 -6.54 -14.73 4.47
C ARG A 42 -7.32 -16.01 4.80
N ARG A 43 -7.41 -16.96 3.88
CA ARG A 43 -7.81 -18.34 4.17
C ARG A 43 -6.85 -19.29 3.46
N THR A 44 -6.35 -20.29 4.20
CA THR A 44 -5.26 -21.20 3.82
C THR A 44 -3.88 -20.60 4.10
N VAL A 45 -3.43 -20.61 5.36
CA VAL A 45 -2.25 -21.40 5.79
C VAL A 45 -2.19 -21.29 7.32
N GLU A 46 -3.05 -22.01 8.03
CA GLU A 46 -2.68 -22.33 9.41
C GLU A 46 -2.87 -23.82 9.72
N ASP A 47 -3.95 -24.47 9.27
CA ASP A 47 -4.19 -25.85 9.71
C ASP A 47 -4.10 -26.95 8.65
N THR A 48 -3.31 -26.79 7.59
CA THR A 48 -3.01 -27.92 6.70
C THR A 48 -1.55 -28.01 6.29
N THR A 49 -0.91 -29.09 6.74
CA THR A 49 0.20 -29.79 6.08
C THR A 49 1.61 -29.21 6.18
N LEU A 50 2.12 -29.23 7.41
CA LEU A 50 3.43 -29.71 7.88
C LEU A 50 4.27 -30.71 7.00
N ARG A 51 4.05 -30.94 5.69
CA ARG A 51 4.82 -31.97 4.96
C ARG A 51 4.98 -31.89 3.44
N ALA A 52 4.59 -30.83 2.73
CA ALA A 52 4.50 -30.91 1.26
C ALA A 52 5.19 -29.82 0.39
N LYS A 53 5.96 -28.86 0.93
CA LYS A 53 6.52 -27.79 0.06
C LYS A 53 7.98 -27.36 0.30
N THR A 54 8.81 -28.32 0.69
CA THR A 54 10.26 -28.23 0.90
C THR A 54 11.10 -27.71 -0.30
N PHE A 55 10.50 -27.35 -1.45
CA PHE A 55 11.25 -27.08 -2.69
C PHE A 55 11.12 -25.66 -3.28
N THR A 56 10.36 -24.73 -2.67
CA THR A 56 10.27 -23.34 -3.16
C THR A 56 10.27 -22.27 -2.05
N GLN A 57 10.46 -22.67 -0.80
CA GLN A 57 10.28 -21.78 0.37
C GLN A 57 11.57 -21.01 0.67
N PRO A 58 11.59 -19.66 0.54
CA PRO A 58 12.62 -18.88 1.19
C PRO A 58 12.52 -19.17 2.70
N GLY A 59 13.62 -19.57 3.34
CA GLY A 59 13.61 -19.89 4.77
C GLY A 59 13.19 -18.70 5.66
N PRO A 60 13.26 -18.84 7.00
CA PRO A 60 12.82 -17.79 7.94
C PRO A 60 13.36 -16.38 7.63
N ALA A 61 14.59 -16.28 7.12
CA ALA A 61 15.18 -15.00 6.68
C ALA A 61 14.47 -14.37 5.48
N GLY A 62 14.00 -15.15 4.51
CA GLY A 62 13.29 -14.60 3.36
C GLY A 62 11.81 -14.31 3.64
N GLU A 63 11.19 -14.96 4.64
CA GLU A 63 9.92 -14.49 5.19
C GLU A 63 10.05 -13.09 5.83
N ILE A 64 11.14 -12.84 6.55
CA ILE A 64 11.44 -11.50 7.10
C ILE A 64 11.65 -10.49 5.97
N ALA A 65 12.41 -10.83 4.93
CA ALA A 65 12.59 -9.97 3.77
C ALA A 65 11.24 -9.64 3.08
N GLN A 66 10.31 -10.61 3.02
CA GLN A 66 8.97 -10.40 2.50
C GLN A 66 8.14 -9.45 3.39
N LEU A 67 8.21 -9.59 4.72
CA LEU A 67 7.54 -8.67 5.65
C LEU A 67 8.03 -7.23 5.46
N ARG A 68 9.36 -7.04 5.32
CA ARG A 68 9.96 -5.74 5.03
C ARG A 68 9.46 -5.15 3.72
N LEU A 69 9.42 -5.95 2.66
CA LEU A 69 8.92 -5.52 1.36
C LEU A 69 7.45 -5.08 1.45
N THR A 70 6.60 -5.87 2.12
CA THR A 70 5.19 -5.55 2.32
C THR A 70 5.02 -4.25 3.09
N LEU A 71 5.72 -4.10 4.23
CA LEU A 71 5.68 -2.90 5.06
C LEU A 71 6.10 -1.66 4.27
N ARG A 72 7.25 -1.72 3.59
CA ARG A 72 7.76 -0.60 2.79
C ARG A 72 6.81 -0.21 1.66
N THR A 73 6.20 -1.20 1.00
CA THR A 73 5.26 -0.97 -0.10
C THR A 73 3.98 -0.31 0.38
N SER A 74 3.41 -0.80 1.49
CA SER A 74 2.21 -0.21 2.10
C SER A 74 2.46 1.24 2.53
N MET A 75 3.54 1.48 3.29
CA MET A 75 3.87 2.81 3.78
C MET A 75 4.12 3.81 2.64
N ARG A 76 4.85 3.40 1.60
CA ARG A 76 5.09 4.26 0.43
C ARG A 76 3.79 4.56 -0.33
N ALA A 77 2.95 3.55 -0.54
CA ALA A 77 1.67 3.72 -1.22
C ALA A 77 0.74 4.68 -0.45
N THR A 78 0.70 4.60 0.88
CA THR A 78 -0.08 5.54 1.72
C THR A 78 0.51 6.94 1.70
N GLN A 79 1.84 7.08 1.80
CA GLN A 79 2.49 8.39 1.70
C GLN A 79 2.19 9.08 0.37
N ASP A 80 2.34 8.36 -0.75
CA ASP A 80 2.09 8.88 -2.10
C ASP A 80 0.62 9.28 -2.25
N ALA A 81 -0.31 8.46 -1.76
CA ALA A 81 -1.74 8.76 -1.78
C ALA A 81 -2.08 10.03 -0.99
N LEU A 82 -1.62 10.13 0.27
CA LEU A 82 -1.90 11.28 1.13
C LEU A 82 -1.25 12.57 0.61
N HIS A 83 0.00 12.52 0.14
CA HIS A 83 0.65 13.72 -0.42
C HIS A 83 -0.03 14.20 -1.69
N SER A 84 -0.47 13.28 -2.56
CA SER A 84 -1.23 13.66 -3.76
C SER A 84 -2.61 14.22 -3.42
N GLY A 85 -3.29 13.63 -2.42
CA GLY A 85 -4.63 14.00 -2.01
C GLY A 85 -4.70 15.32 -1.25
N VAL A 86 -3.69 15.67 -0.44
CA VAL A 86 -3.67 16.93 0.34
C VAL A 86 -3.70 18.19 -0.54
N VAL A 87 -3.26 18.09 -1.79
CA VAL A 87 -3.37 19.19 -2.77
C VAL A 87 -4.84 19.42 -3.18
N GLU A 88 -5.65 18.37 -3.18
CA GLU A 88 -7.05 18.37 -3.62
C GLU A 88 -8.02 18.53 -2.43
N ASP A 89 -7.70 17.98 -1.27
CA ASP A 89 -8.54 17.97 -0.08
C ASP A 89 -7.75 18.28 1.20
N GLU A 90 -8.10 19.41 1.84
CA GLU A 90 -7.45 19.86 3.07
C GLU A 90 -7.76 18.98 4.28
N SER A 91 -8.85 18.19 4.27
CA SER A 91 -9.19 17.25 5.34
C SER A 91 -8.16 16.12 5.48
N LEU A 92 -7.46 15.78 4.39
CA LEU A 92 -6.40 14.77 4.40
C LEU A 92 -5.13 15.21 5.14
N LYS A 93 -5.01 16.49 5.51
CA LYS A 93 -3.90 16.98 6.36
C LYS A 93 -3.90 16.31 7.73
N GLU A 94 -5.07 16.01 8.29
CA GLU A 94 -5.18 15.32 9.56
C GLU A 94 -4.70 13.86 9.43
N SER A 95 -5.17 13.15 8.41
CA SER A 95 -4.72 11.80 8.07
C SER A 95 -3.21 11.74 7.80
N LEU A 96 -2.64 12.77 7.17
CA LEU A 96 -1.19 12.90 6.97
C LEU A 96 -0.43 13.01 8.29
N GLY A 97 -0.88 13.84 9.23
CA GLY A 97 -0.26 13.93 10.56
C GLY A 97 -0.34 12.62 11.35
N LEU A 98 -1.46 11.88 11.23
CA LEU A 98 -1.59 10.54 11.81
C LEU A 98 -0.63 9.54 11.14
N PHE A 99 -0.50 9.61 9.82
CA PHE A 99 0.42 8.76 9.06
C PHE A 99 1.88 9.04 9.42
N GLU A 100 2.27 10.30 9.66
CA GLU A 100 3.62 10.63 10.09
C GLU A 100 3.97 9.94 11.41
N ARG A 101 3.05 9.92 12.39
CA ARG A 101 3.21 9.19 13.65
C ARG A 101 3.29 7.68 13.43
N LEU A 102 2.41 7.12 12.58
CA LEU A 102 2.47 5.70 12.21
C LEU A 102 3.79 5.35 11.51
N SER A 103 4.33 6.26 10.72
CA SER A 103 5.58 6.06 9.98
C SER A 103 6.81 5.92 10.86
N VAL A 104 6.79 6.50 12.05
CA VAL A 104 7.82 6.27 13.07
C VAL A 104 7.81 4.79 13.46
N HIS A 105 6.65 4.25 13.84
CA HIS A 105 6.51 2.85 14.22
C HIS A 105 6.78 1.87 13.06
N GLY A 106 6.40 2.24 11.84
CA GLY A 106 6.74 1.47 10.64
C GLY A 106 8.26 1.40 10.40
N ARG A 107 8.98 2.51 10.61
CA ARG A 107 10.46 2.53 10.49
C ARG A 107 11.14 1.73 11.60
N GLU A 108 10.67 1.87 12.84
CA GLU A 108 11.16 1.08 13.98
C GLU A 108 11.02 -0.42 13.72
N LEU A 109 9.88 -0.86 13.17
CA LEU A 109 9.66 -2.25 12.79
C LEU A 109 10.54 -2.69 11.61
N ASP A 110 10.74 -1.87 10.58
CA ASP A 110 11.66 -2.22 9.47
C ASP A 110 13.09 -2.38 9.96
N ASP A 111 13.54 -1.53 10.88
CA ASP A 111 14.87 -1.63 11.49
C ASP A 111 15.01 -2.89 12.34
N GLU A 112 13.97 -3.26 13.10
CA GLU A 112 13.92 -4.53 13.84
C GLU A 112 13.99 -5.73 12.89
N LEU A 113 13.18 -5.73 11.83
CA LEU A 113 13.20 -6.78 10.80
C LEU A 113 14.56 -6.87 10.10
N ARG A 114 15.20 -5.73 9.80
CA ARG A 114 16.53 -5.68 9.19
C ARG A 114 17.61 -6.27 10.08
N ARG A 115 17.54 -6.04 11.40
CA ARG A 115 18.47 -6.64 12.38
C ARG A 115 18.30 -8.15 12.41
N LEU A 116 17.05 -8.62 12.41
CA LEU A 116 16.74 -10.05 12.42
C LEU A 116 17.07 -10.74 11.10
N GLU A 117 17.01 -10.05 9.95
CA GLU A 117 17.46 -10.61 8.67
C GLU A 117 18.95 -11.01 8.70
N SER A 118 19.76 -10.37 9.56
CA SER A 118 21.18 -10.67 9.74
C SER A 118 21.44 -11.77 10.78
N GLU A 119 20.42 -12.28 11.48
CA GLU A 119 20.55 -13.31 12.52
C GLU A 119 20.72 -14.70 11.88
N PRO A 120 21.86 -15.39 12.11
CA PRO A 120 22.08 -16.73 11.56
C PRO A 120 21.23 -17.83 12.21
N ASP A 121 20.72 -17.63 13.43
CA ASP A 121 19.91 -18.64 14.12
C ASP A 121 18.45 -18.71 13.63
N LYS A 122 18.22 -19.65 12.72
CA LYS A 122 16.89 -19.95 12.14
C LYS A 122 15.84 -20.33 13.18
N ARG A 123 16.21 -20.94 14.32
CA ARG A 123 15.25 -21.29 15.38
C ARG A 123 14.72 -20.05 16.06
N THR A 124 15.62 -19.16 16.47
CA THR A 124 15.27 -17.87 17.06
C THR A 124 14.41 -17.04 16.12
N LEU A 125 14.72 -17.03 14.82
CA LEU A 125 13.87 -16.38 13.81
C LEU A 125 12.47 -16.98 13.76
N SER A 126 12.35 -18.32 13.68
CA SER A 126 11.05 -18.99 13.59
C SER A 126 10.14 -18.75 14.81
N THR A 127 10.71 -18.56 16.00
CA THR A 127 9.93 -18.26 17.22
C THR A 127 9.38 -16.84 17.23
N ARG A 128 10.13 -15.86 16.72
CA ARG A 128 9.71 -14.44 16.69
C ARG A 128 8.87 -14.06 15.48
N LEU A 129 8.92 -14.87 14.43
CA LEU A 129 8.27 -14.60 13.15
C LEU A 129 6.74 -14.35 13.25
N PRO A 130 5.97 -15.11 14.04
CA PRO A 130 4.52 -14.87 14.18
C PRO A 130 4.21 -13.50 14.78
N GLU A 131 4.97 -13.07 15.79
CA GLU A 131 4.80 -11.77 16.45
C GLU A 131 5.10 -10.61 15.48
N LEU A 132 6.20 -10.72 14.74
CA LEU A 132 6.60 -9.71 13.74
C LEU A 132 5.58 -9.60 12.61
N ARG A 133 4.99 -10.73 12.20
CA ARG A 133 3.93 -10.78 11.21
C ARG A 133 2.70 -10.02 11.70
N GLU A 134 2.24 -10.29 12.92
CA GLU A 134 1.09 -9.60 13.50
C GLU A 134 1.32 -8.09 13.62
N ARG A 135 2.49 -7.67 14.10
CA ARG A 135 2.85 -6.24 14.18
C ARG A 135 2.90 -5.57 12.81
N THR A 136 3.47 -6.25 11.81
CA THR A 136 3.51 -5.76 10.42
C THR A 136 2.10 -5.60 9.85
N GLU A 137 1.23 -6.57 10.11
CA GLU A 137 -0.14 -6.55 9.62
C GLU A 137 -0.95 -5.43 10.27
N ARG A 138 -0.83 -5.22 11.59
CA ARG A 138 -1.48 -4.09 12.28
C ARG A 138 -1.07 -2.74 11.69
N ILE A 139 0.23 -2.51 11.47
CA ILE A 139 0.72 -1.26 10.87
C ILE A 139 0.22 -1.10 9.44
N THR A 140 0.29 -2.17 8.64
CA THR A 140 -0.19 -2.18 7.24
C THR A 140 -1.68 -1.87 7.17
N GLN A 141 -2.48 -2.45 8.08
CA GLN A 141 -3.92 -2.21 8.15
C GLN A 141 -4.24 -0.76 8.58
N SER A 142 -3.50 -0.21 9.55
CA SER A 142 -3.63 1.21 9.90
C SER A 142 -3.25 2.12 8.74
N ALA A 143 -2.17 1.82 8.03
CA ALA A 143 -1.75 2.59 6.85
C ALA A 143 -2.78 2.49 5.70
N ASP A 144 -3.41 1.34 5.52
CA ASP A 144 -4.48 1.15 4.54
C ASP A 144 -5.73 1.94 4.90
N SER A 145 -6.12 1.95 6.19
CA SER A 145 -7.25 2.77 6.66
C SER A 145 -7.02 4.26 6.44
N LEU A 146 -5.80 4.77 6.65
CA LEU A 146 -5.46 6.17 6.40
C LEU A 146 -5.43 6.51 4.91
N ARG A 147 -5.18 5.54 4.03
CA ARG A 147 -5.18 5.75 2.57
C ARG A 147 -6.57 6.03 2.02
N TRP A 148 -7.61 5.52 2.67
CA TRP A 148 -9.00 5.61 2.23
C TRP A 148 -9.91 6.39 3.19
N ALA A 149 -9.31 7.08 4.17
CA ALA A 149 -10.00 8.01 5.05
C ALA A 149 -10.34 9.29 4.30
#